data_AF-A0A3B8LEQ3-F1
#
_entry.id   AF-A0A3B8LEQ3-F1
#
_cell.length_a   1.000
_cell.length_b   1.000
_cell.length_c   1.000
_cell.angle_alpha   90.00
_cell.angle_beta   90.00
_cell.angle_gamma   90.00
#
_symmetry.space_group_name_H-M   'P 1'
#
loop_
_entity.id
_entity.type
_entity.pdbx_description
1 polymer ?
#
loop_
_entity_poly.entity_id
_entity_poly.type
_entity_poly.pdbx_seq_one_letter_code
_entity_poly.pdbx_strand_id
1 'polypeptide(L)'
;MIDPVTLSWYTMSTSKTKTNETDSPLLIMVEHMDRDQTIQKIKEIIAETSKLGINADEVGDEPNVVTRLGLQSTQILEITVELENEFGIEFEDTEITEELWTSVGSLADGITAKKG
;
A
#
# COMPACT_ATOMS: atom_id res chain seq x y z
N MET A 1 25.10 -19.40 -44.22
CA MET A 1 24.18 -20.22 -43.41
C MET A 1 24.11 -19.51 -42.07
N ILE A 2 23.04 -18.74 -41.87
CA ILE A 2 22.85 -17.86 -40.71
C ILE A 2 21.52 -18.30 -40.11
N ASP A 3 21.57 -18.85 -38.90
CA ASP A 3 20.42 -19.36 -38.17
C ASP A 3 19.77 -18.22 -37.36
N PRO A 4 18.51 -17.83 -37.63
CA PRO A 4 17.82 -16.82 -36.84
C PRO A 4 17.10 -17.47 -35.65
N VAL A 5 17.65 -17.31 -34.45
CA VAL A 5 16.86 -17.38 -33.21
C VAL A 5 16.08 -16.08 -33.09
N THR A 6 14.82 -16.10 -33.54
CA THR A 6 13.85 -15.07 -33.17
C THR A 6 12.43 -15.64 -33.21
N LEU A 7 11.74 -15.43 -32.09
CA LEU A 7 10.29 -15.44 -31.90
C LEU A 7 9.56 -16.78 -32.07
N SER A 8 9.11 -17.33 -30.94
CA SER A 8 7.67 -17.54 -30.73
C SER A 8 7.43 -18.02 -29.29
N TRP A 9 7.31 -17.07 -28.35
CA TRP A 9 6.73 -17.35 -27.03
C TRP A 9 5.24 -16.98 -27.05
N TYR A 10 4.47 -17.49 -28.02
CA TYR A 10 3.01 -17.33 -27.94
C TYR A 10 2.29 -18.45 -28.67
N THR A 11 2.22 -19.64 -28.07
CA THR A 11 1.18 -20.61 -28.42
C THR A 11 0.63 -21.33 -27.20
N MET A 12 -0.65 -21.07 -26.95
CA MET A 12 -1.63 -21.90 -26.23
C MET A 12 -1.56 -21.98 -24.70
N SER A 13 -2.44 -21.18 -24.10
CA SER A 13 -3.21 -21.50 -22.89
C SER A 13 -4.13 -22.71 -23.12
N THR A 14 -4.13 -23.68 -22.19
CA THR A 14 -5.34 -24.43 -21.78
C THR A 14 -5.27 -24.89 -20.31
N SER A 15 -6.13 -24.30 -19.49
CA SER A 15 -7.01 -24.92 -18.47
C SER A 15 -6.49 -25.48 -17.12
N LYS A 16 -6.81 -24.69 -16.08
CA LYS A 16 -7.35 -24.99 -14.72
C LYS A 16 -6.65 -26.01 -13.80
N THR A 17 -6.23 -25.52 -12.62
CA THR A 17 -6.70 -25.94 -11.26
C THR A 17 -6.22 -24.94 -10.19
N LYS A 18 -7.12 -24.56 -9.27
CA LYS A 18 -6.93 -23.71 -8.07
C LYS A 18 -5.62 -23.97 -7.31
N THR A 19 -4.92 -22.91 -6.88
CA THR A 19 -4.67 -22.53 -5.47
C THR A 19 -3.74 -21.31 -5.39
N ASN A 20 -4.26 -20.23 -4.81
CA ASN A 20 -3.57 -19.06 -4.25
C ASN A 20 -2.60 -18.28 -5.15
N GLU A 21 -3.17 -17.33 -5.89
CA GLU A 21 -2.50 -16.33 -6.71
C GLU A 21 -1.92 -15.22 -5.81
N THR A 22 -0.64 -15.31 -5.42
CA THR A 22 0.20 -14.12 -5.22
C THR A 22 1.68 -14.48 -5.41
N ASP A 23 2.00 -15.02 -6.59
CA ASP A 23 3.33 -14.88 -7.18
C ASP A 23 3.12 -14.10 -8.48
N SER A 24 3.15 -12.78 -8.36
CA SER A 24 3.26 -11.90 -9.52
C SER A 24 4.65 -11.28 -9.49
N PRO A 25 5.44 -11.49 -10.56
CA PRO A 25 6.82 -11.07 -10.66
C PRO A 25 6.91 -9.54 -10.67
N LEU A 26 7.92 -9.05 -9.96
CA LEU A 26 8.34 -7.64 -9.87
C LEU A 26 8.67 -7.05 -11.24
N LEU A 27 7.67 -6.64 -12.04
CA LEU A 27 7.84 -5.69 -13.16
C LEU A 27 6.48 -5.29 -13.79
N ILE A 28 5.70 -4.40 -13.15
CA ILE A 28 4.74 -3.56 -13.87
C ILE A 28 4.94 -2.12 -13.40
N MET A 29 5.17 -1.25 -14.40
CA MET A 29 5.21 0.20 -14.38
C MET A 29 4.57 0.84 -13.13
N VAL A 30 5.43 1.43 -12.29
CA VAL A 30 5.06 2.61 -11.50
C VAL A 30 4.57 3.64 -12.52
N GLU A 31 3.28 3.98 -12.51
CA GLU A 31 2.70 5.24 -13.04
C GLU A 31 1.16 5.35 -12.92
N HIS A 32 0.45 4.38 -12.31
CA HIS A 32 -0.88 4.65 -11.74
C HIS A 32 -1.12 3.71 -10.56
N MET A 33 -0.95 4.22 -9.34
CA MET A 33 -1.36 3.51 -8.13
C MET A 33 -2.83 3.82 -7.91
N ASP A 34 -3.69 2.82 -8.08
CA ASP A 34 -5.12 2.96 -7.80
C ASP A 34 -5.33 3.21 -6.29
N ARG A 35 -6.34 4.00 -5.94
CA ARG A 35 -6.64 4.37 -4.53
C ARG A 35 -6.74 3.14 -3.62
N ASP A 36 -7.33 2.06 -4.11
CA ASP A 36 -7.44 0.79 -3.40
C ASP A 36 -6.07 0.16 -3.09
N GLN A 37 -5.10 0.26 -4.01
CA GLN A 37 -3.73 -0.20 -3.76
C GLN A 37 -3.02 0.68 -2.73
N THR A 38 -3.22 2.00 -2.79
CA THR A 38 -2.72 2.93 -1.77
C THR A 38 -3.27 2.58 -0.39
N ILE A 39 -4.58 2.35 -0.29
CA ILE A 39 -5.25 1.94 0.95
C ILE A 39 -4.67 0.64 1.49
N GLN A 40 -4.54 -0.40 0.64
CA GLN A 40 -3.97 -1.67 1.07
C GLN A 40 -2.55 -1.49 1.62
N LYS A 41 -1.73 -0.72 0.92
CA LYS A 41 -0.34 -0.48 1.32
C LYS A 41 -0.23 0.30 2.63
N ILE A 42 -1.09 1.29 2.85
CA ILE A 42 -1.18 2.00 4.14
C ILE A 42 -1.52 1.02 5.27
N LYS A 43 -2.47 0.09 5.05
CA LYS A 43 -2.85 -0.91 6.06
C LYS A 43 -1.70 -1.84 6.41
N GLU A 44 -0.93 -2.27 5.41
CA GLU A 44 0.27 -3.09 5.61
C GLU A 44 1.29 -2.35 6.48
N ILE A 45 1.60 -1.09 6.16
CA ILE A 45 2.54 -0.26 6.94
C ILE A 45 2.05 -0.06 8.37
N ILE A 46 0.77 0.23 8.59
CA ILE A 46 0.20 0.38 9.93
C ILE A 46 0.34 -0.93 10.72
N ALA A 47 0.03 -2.07 10.10
CA ALA A 47 0.14 -3.39 10.73
C ALA A 47 1.58 -3.72 11.12
N GLU A 48 2.54 -3.50 10.21
CA GLU A 48 3.97 -3.77 10.43
C GLU A 48 4.58 -2.84 11.48
N THR A 49 4.29 -1.54 11.40
CA THR A 49 4.92 -0.52 12.25
C THR A 49 4.28 -0.41 13.62
N SER A 50 2.97 -0.70 13.76
CA SER A 50 2.32 -0.68 15.06
C SER A 50 2.92 -1.70 16.04
N LYS A 51 3.51 -2.81 15.55
CA LYS A 51 4.03 -3.92 16.37
C LYS A 51 3.00 -4.48 17.36
N LEU A 52 1.72 -4.20 17.13
CA LEU A 52 0.60 -4.64 17.97
C LEU A 52 0.12 -6.05 17.60
N GLY A 53 0.71 -6.67 16.57
CA GLY A 53 0.28 -7.98 16.05
C GLY A 53 -1.08 -7.93 15.35
N ILE A 54 -1.50 -6.74 14.90
CA ILE A 54 -2.74 -6.51 14.16
C ILE A 54 -2.46 -6.80 12.69
N ASN A 55 -3.34 -7.55 12.02
CA ASN A 55 -3.21 -7.80 10.59
C ASN A 55 -3.72 -6.61 9.77
N ALA A 56 -3.17 -6.40 8.57
CA ALA A 56 -3.65 -5.37 7.65
C ALA A 56 -5.16 -5.50 7.34
N ASP A 57 -5.69 -6.74 7.35
CA ASP A 57 -7.12 -7.03 7.16
C ASP A 57 -7.99 -6.55 8.34
N GLU A 58 -7.42 -6.43 9.54
CA GLU A 58 -8.09 -5.90 10.74
C GLU A 58 -8.08 -4.37 10.76
N VAL A 59 -7.26 -3.74 9.93
CA VAL A 59 -7.27 -2.29 9.71
C VAL A 59 -8.44 -1.97 8.76
N GLY A 60 -9.62 -1.81 9.33
CA GLY A 60 -10.82 -1.40 8.60
C GLY A 60 -10.74 0.03 8.07
N ASP A 61 -11.62 0.37 7.12
CA ASP A 61 -11.83 1.76 6.66
C ASP A 61 -12.70 2.58 7.64
N GLU A 62 -12.71 2.16 8.90
CA GLU A 62 -13.56 2.73 9.93
C GLU A 62 -13.04 4.12 10.36
N PRO A 63 -13.93 5.00 10.85
CA PRO A 63 -13.52 6.25 11.48
C PRO A 63 -12.78 5.98 12.79
N ASN A 64 -11.82 6.84 13.08
CA ASN A 64 -10.97 6.85 14.26
C ASN A 64 -9.96 5.68 14.35
N VAL A 65 -9.17 5.46 13.29
CA VAL A 65 -8.15 4.38 13.24
C VAL A 65 -7.16 4.46 14.41
N VAL A 66 -6.77 5.66 14.84
CA VAL A 66 -5.86 5.86 15.99
C VAL A 66 -6.43 5.27 17.27
N THR A 67 -7.66 5.66 17.65
CA THR A 67 -8.27 5.18 18.89
C THR A 67 -8.61 3.69 18.82
N ARG A 68 -9.06 3.22 17.65
CA ARG A 68 -9.52 1.83 17.47
C ARG A 68 -8.38 0.84 17.57
N LEU A 69 -7.25 1.15 16.94
CA LEU A 69 -6.04 0.34 16.97
C LEU A 69 -5.20 0.62 18.22
N GLY A 70 -5.52 1.66 18.99
CA GLY A 70 -4.76 2.03 20.19
C GLY A 70 -3.38 2.60 19.86
N LEU A 71 -3.24 3.25 18.70
CA LEU A 71 -1.97 3.84 18.27
C LEU A 71 -1.54 4.94 19.24
N GLN A 72 -0.26 4.91 19.60
CA GLN A 72 0.39 5.92 20.41
C GLN A 72 1.01 6.99 19.52
N SER A 73 1.24 8.20 20.06
CA SER A 73 1.85 9.31 19.32
C SER A 73 3.22 8.96 18.72
N THR A 74 4.05 8.16 19.39
CA THR A 74 5.32 7.66 18.83
C THR A 74 5.10 6.77 17.60
N GLN A 75 4.09 5.89 17.65
CA GLN A 75 3.77 4.99 16.54
C GLN A 75 3.19 5.76 15.36
N ILE A 76 2.37 6.78 15.62
CA ILE A 76 1.84 7.69 14.59
C ILE A 76 3.00 8.33 13.82
N LEU A 77 4.00 8.87 14.53
CA LEU A 77 5.19 9.45 13.91
C LEU A 77 6.00 8.41 13.12
N GLU A 78 6.24 7.22 13.68
CA GLU A 78 6.94 6.13 12.97
C GLU A 78 6.21 5.71 11.68
N ILE A 79 4.88 5.57 11.74
CA ILE A 79 4.08 5.21 10.57
C ILE A 79 4.11 6.36 9.55
N THR A 80 3.95 7.61 9.96
CA THR A 80 4.04 8.77 9.04
C THR A 80 5.35 8.74 8.27
N VAL A 81 6.48 8.56 8.96
CA VAL A 81 7.81 8.51 8.31
C VAL A 81 7.90 7.35 7.32
N GLU A 82 7.33 6.18 7.65
CA GLU A 82 7.31 5.04 6.73
C GLU A 82 6.42 5.29 5.50
N LEU A 83 5.27 5.96 5.68
CA LEU A 83 4.40 6.39 4.59
C LEU A 83 5.10 7.40 3.68
N GLU A 84 5.81 8.37 4.25
CA GLU A 84 6.63 9.35 3.52
C GLU A 84 7.69 8.66 2.67
N ASN A 85 8.43 7.71 3.25
CA ASN A 85 9.47 6.96 2.54
C ASN A 85 8.89 6.06 1.43
N GLU A 86 7.80 5.33 1.69
CA GLU A 86 7.19 4.42 0.73
C GLU A 86 6.57 5.19 -0.46
N PHE A 87 5.87 6.30 -0.16
CA PHE A 87 5.19 7.06 -1.20
C PHE A 87 6.04 8.19 -1.78
N GLY A 88 7.20 8.51 -1.20
CA GLY A 88 8.06 9.61 -1.64
C GLY A 88 7.41 10.98 -1.44
N ILE A 89 6.69 11.16 -0.33
CA ILE A 89 6.01 12.41 0.03
C ILE A 89 6.57 12.94 1.36
N GLU A 90 6.23 14.18 1.71
CA GLU A 90 6.58 14.80 2.99
C GLU A 90 5.34 15.46 3.58
N PHE A 91 5.01 15.12 4.82
CA PHE A 91 3.96 15.70 5.64
C PHE A 91 4.59 16.71 6.60
N GLU A 92 4.09 17.94 6.57
CA GLU A 92 4.45 18.92 7.60
C GLU A 92 3.79 18.54 8.94
N ASP A 93 4.41 18.89 10.07
CA ASP A 93 3.83 18.69 11.41
C ASP A 93 2.39 19.22 11.53
N THR A 94 2.06 20.29 10.79
CA THR A 94 0.71 20.87 10.77
C THR A 94 -0.32 20.02 10.01
N GLU A 95 0.12 19.09 9.17
CA GLU A 95 -0.74 18.17 8.42
C GLU A 95 -1.01 16.87 9.19
N ILE A 96 -0.10 16.50 10.11
CA ILE A 96 -0.23 15.34 11.00
C ILE A 96 -1.27 15.64 12.09
N THR A 97 -2.53 15.63 11.68
CA THR A 97 -3.69 15.95 12.51
C THR A 97 -4.56 14.72 12.76
N GLU A 98 -5.45 14.81 13.75
CA GLU A 98 -6.46 13.77 13.98
C GLU A 98 -7.39 13.59 12.77
N GLU A 99 -7.58 14.62 11.93
CA GLU A 99 -8.38 14.54 10.70
C GLU A 99 -7.69 13.67 9.64
N LEU A 100 -6.39 13.87 9.42
CA LEU A 100 -5.58 13.01 8.55
C LEU A 100 -5.60 11.55 9.06
N TRP A 101 -5.52 11.40 10.38
CA TRP A 101 -5.52 10.12 11.09
C TRP A 101 -6.92 9.61 11.47
N THR A 102 -7.98 10.15 10.85
CA THR A 102 -9.35 9.69 11.12
C THR A 102 -9.57 8.31 10.50
N SER A 103 -9.16 8.08 9.25
CA SER A 103 -9.35 6.79 8.57
C SER A 103 -8.23 6.52 7.58
N VAL A 104 -8.07 5.25 7.19
CA VAL A 104 -7.14 4.88 6.11
C VAL A 104 -7.47 5.60 4.81
N GLY A 105 -8.76 5.79 4.50
CA GLY A 105 -9.19 6.58 3.36
C GLY A 105 -8.73 8.04 3.40
N SER A 106 -8.66 8.68 4.58
CA SER A 106 -8.16 10.05 4.75
C SER A 106 -6.65 10.11 4.52
N LEU A 107 -5.90 9.13 5.01
CA LEU A 107 -4.46 9.00 4.73
C LEU A 107 -4.21 8.83 3.23
N ALA A 108 -4.98 7.96 2.57
CA ALA A 108 -4.87 7.74 1.14
C ALA A 108 -5.18 9.00 0.32
N ASP A 109 -6.17 9.79 0.76
CA ASP A 109 -6.50 11.07 0.15
C ASP A 109 -5.36 12.09 0.31
N GLY A 110 -4.80 12.21 1.52
CA GLY A 110 -3.64 13.07 1.80
C GLY A 110 -2.41 12.70 0.97
N ILE A 111 -2.12 11.40 0.85
CA ILE A 111 -1.01 10.88 0.01
C ILE A 111 -1.26 11.20 -1.47
N THR A 112 -2.48 10.99 -1.96
CA THR A 112 -2.83 11.23 -3.36
C THR A 112 -2.77 12.72 -3.69
N ALA A 113 -3.21 13.58 -2.78
CA ALA A 113 -3.17 15.03 -2.93
C ALA A 113 -1.73 15.58 -2.98
N LYS A 114 -0.76 14.91 -2.34
CA LYS A 114 0.67 15.27 -2.39
C LYS A 114 1.38 14.79 -3.66
N LYS A 115 0.90 13.69 -4.27
CA LYS A 115 1.47 13.11 -5.50
C LYS A 115 0.97 13.76 -6.79
N GLY A 116 -0.20 14.41 -6.77
CA GLY A 116 -0.79 15.11 -7.91
C GLY A 116 -0.34 16.55 -8.03
#